data_AF-A0A534PK09-F1
#
_entry.id   AF-A0A534PK09-F1
#
_cell.length_a   1.000
_cell.length_b   1.000
_cell.length_c   1.000
_cell.angle_alpha   90.00
_cell.angle_beta   90.00
_cell.angle_gamma   90.00
#
_symmetry.space_group_name_H-M   'P 1'
#
loop_
_entity.id
_entity.type
_entity.pdbx_description
1 polymer ?
#
loop_
_entity_poly.entity_id
_entity_poly.type
_entity_poly.pdbx_seq_one_letter_code
_entity_poly.pdbx_strand_id
1 'polypeptide(L)'
;MITREQALAYHSEGRPGKLKISPTKPTQTQRDLSLAYTPGVAEPCREIAREPDDVFRYTGRGNLVAVVSNGTAVLGLGNLGPLAAKPA
;
A
#
# COMPACT_ATOMS: atom_id res chain seq x y z
N MET A 1 -20.22 -20.55 13.06
CA MET A 1 -19.90 -20.86 11.65
C MET A 1 -20.13 -19.59 10.84
N ILE A 2 -19.24 -19.22 9.93
CA ILE A 2 -19.38 -18.01 9.09
C ILE A 2 -20.18 -18.39 7.83
N THR A 3 -21.18 -17.60 7.45
CA THR A 3 -21.94 -17.83 6.21
C THR A 3 -21.26 -17.21 5.00
N ARG A 4 -21.63 -17.68 3.80
CA ARG A 4 -21.16 -17.12 2.53
C ARG A 4 -21.51 -15.63 2.42
N GLU A 5 -22.73 -15.28 2.82
CA GLU A 5 -23.27 -13.93 2.76
C GLU A 5 -22.49 -12.99 3.68
N GLN A 6 -22.16 -13.44 4.90
CA GLN A 6 -21.32 -12.70 5.83
C GLN A 6 -19.92 -12.42 5.25
N ALA A 7 -19.30 -13.42 4.61
CA ALA A 7 -17.98 -13.24 4.01
C ALA A 7 -18.00 -12.25 2.84
N LEU A 8 -19.05 -12.28 2.01
CA LEU A 8 -19.21 -11.35 0.89
C LEU A 8 -19.50 -9.93 1.37
N ALA A 9 -20.45 -9.76 2.30
CA ALA A 9 -20.79 -8.48 2.88
C ALA A 9 -19.57 -7.81 3.53
N TYR A 10 -18.76 -8.57 4.29
CA TYR A 10 -17.52 -8.09 4.89
C TYR A 10 -16.54 -7.48 3.87
N HIS A 11 -16.48 -8.00 2.64
CA HIS A 11 -15.58 -7.50 1.61
C HIS A 11 -16.18 -6.36 0.76
N SER A 12 -17.50 -6.18 0.76
CA SER A 12 -18.20 -5.25 -0.13
C SER A 12 -18.82 -4.03 0.55
N GLU A 13 -19.31 -4.17 1.78
CA GLU A 13 -20.08 -3.12 2.46
C GLU A 13 -19.18 -2.03 3.04
N GLY A 14 -19.68 -0.80 3.06
CA GLY A 14 -18.93 0.38 3.51
C GLY A 14 -17.85 0.77 2.50
N ARG A 15 -16.64 0.23 2.68
CA ARG A 15 -15.50 0.45 1.77
C ARG A 15 -15.02 -0.90 1.24
N PRO A 16 -15.17 -1.20 -0.05
CA PRO A 16 -14.75 -2.47 -0.62
C PRO A 16 -13.25 -2.77 -0.42
N GLY A 17 -12.95 -4.03 -0.14
CA GLY A 17 -11.59 -4.52 0.11
C GLY A 17 -11.08 -4.27 1.52
N LYS A 18 -9.89 -4.81 1.82
CA LYS A 18 -9.33 -4.83 3.18
C LYS A 18 -8.17 -3.84 3.40
N LEU A 19 -7.66 -3.24 2.33
CA LEU A 19 -6.48 -2.37 2.39
C LEU A 19 -6.87 -0.89 2.32
N LYS A 20 -6.21 -0.07 3.14
CA LYS A 20 -6.26 1.39 3.06
C LYS A 20 -4.84 1.95 3.07
N ILE A 21 -4.65 3.10 2.43
CA ILE A 21 -3.42 3.89 2.49
C ILE A 21 -3.75 5.18 3.25
N SER A 22 -2.90 5.55 4.20
CA SER A 22 -3.03 6.80 4.96
C SER A 22 -1.67 7.49 5.08
N PRO A 23 -1.61 8.83 5.03
CA PRO A 23 -0.39 9.57 5.28
C PRO A 23 0.18 9.26 6.68
N THR A 24 1.51 9.21 6.79
CA THR A 24 2.23 9.05 8.06
C THR A 24 2.79 10.36 8.60
N LYS A 25 2.68 11.45 7.83
CA LYS A 25 3.10 12.81 8.18
C LYS A 25 1.91 13.76 8.07
N PRO A 26 1.90 14.91 8.79
CA PRO A 26 0.88 15.93 8.65
C PRO A 26 0.76 16.40 7.20
N THR A 27 -0.48 16.66 6.75
CA THR A 27 -0.81 17.16 5.40
C THR A 27 -2.02 18.11 5.44
N GLN A 28 -2.14 18.92 6.50
CA GLN A 28 -3.35 19.72 6.77
C GLN A 28 -3.17 21.20 6.43
N THR A 29 -1.93 21.71 6.48
CA THR A 29 -1.63 23.12 6.24
C THR A 29 -0.88 23.33 4.94
N GLN A 30 -0.84 24.57 4.44
CA GLN A 30 0.00 24.93 3.29
C GLN A 30 1.47 24.56 3.53
N ARG A 31 1.98 24.80 4.75
CA ARG A 31 3.33 24.42 5.14
C ARG A 31 3.55 22.92 5.06
N ASP A 32 2.60 22.12 5.56
CA ASP A 32 2.68 20.65 5.48
C ASP A 32 2.75 20.18 4.04
N LEU A 33 1.91 20.73 3.16
CA LEU A 33 1.90 20.39 1.74
C LEU A 33 3.20 20.81 1.04
N SER A 34 3.77 21.96 1.38
CA SER A 34 5.07 22.40 0.86
C SER A 34 6.23 21.51 1.30
N LEU A 35 6.12 20.80 2.43
CA LEU A 35 7.12 19.84 2.89
C LEU A 35 6.90 18.43 2.31
N ALA A 36 5.64 17.96 2.30
CA ALA A 36 5.27 16.63 1.81
C ALA A 36 5.34 16.53 0.27
N TYR A 37 5.25 17.66 -0.41
CA TYR A 37 5.30 17.76 -1.87
C TYR A 37 6.21 18.91 -2.30
N THR A 38 5.94 19.53 -3.44
CA THR A 38 6.72 20.65 -3.96
C THR A 38 6.65 21.88 -3.04
N PRO A 39 7.78 22.56 -2.74
CA PRO A 39 9.14 22.26 -3.20
C PRO A 39 9.94 21.31 -2.29
N GLY A 40 9.48 21.04 -1.06
CA GLY A 40 10.26 20.35 -0.02
C GLY A 40 10.66 18.92 -0.36
N VAL A 41 9.84 18.18 -1.12
CA VAL A 41 10.14 16.81 -1.56
C VAL A 41 11.39 16.72 -2.45
N ALA A 42 11.86 17.84 -3.03
CA ALA A 42 13.08 17.86 -3.83
C ALA A 42 14.33 17.50 -3.03
N GLU A 43 14.40 17.84 -1.74
CA GLU A 43 15.59 17.58 -0.92
C GLU A 43 15.86 16.09 -0.68
N PRO A 44 14.90 15.27 -0.19
CA PRO A 44 15.15 13.82 -0.07
C PRO A 44 15.43 13.17 -1.43
N CYS A 45 14.87 13.66 -2.54
CA CYS A 45 15.22 13.18 -3.87
C CYS A 45 16.69 13.44 -4.24
N ARG A 46 17.22 14.63 -3.93
CA ARG A 46 18.63 14.96 -4.17
C ARG A 46 19.57 14.14 -3.30
N GLU A 47 19.23 13.94 -2.02
CA GLU A 47 20.03 13.09 -1.13
C GLU A 47 20.06 11.64 -1.63
N ILE A 48 18.91 11.06 -2.02
CA ILE A 48 18.88 9.69 -2.57
C ILE A 48 19.63 9.59 -3.91
N ALA A 49 19.59 10.64 -4.74
CA ALA A 49 20.35 10.67 -5.99
C ALA A 49 21.87 10.70 -5.74
N ARG A 50 22.31 11.31 -4.63
CA ARG A 50 23.71 11.36 -4.21
C ARG A 50 24.14 10.07 -3.50
N GLU A 51 23.31 9.54 -2.63
CA GLU A 51 23.52 8.33 -1.84
C GLU A 51 22.27 7.43 -1.94
N PRO A 52 22.27 6.42 -2.83
CA PRO A 52 21.10 5.56 -3.05
C PRO A 52 20.57 4.86 -1.79
N ASP A 53 21.42 4.54 -0.82
CA ASP A 53 21.00 3.85 0.41
C ASP A 53 20.15 4.72 1.34
N ASP A 54 20.19 6.06 1.19
CA ASP A 54 19.31 6.97 1.93
C ASP A 54 17.82 6.77 1.58
N VAL A 55 17.49 5.97 0.57
CA VAL A 55 16.12 5.52 0.30
C VAL A 55 15.51 4.82 1.53
N PHE A 56 16.31 4.11 2.34
CA PHE A 56 15.84 3.46 3.55
C PHE A 56 15.61 4.45 4.71
N ARG A 57 16.23 5.64 4.63
CA ARG A 57 16.10 6.71 5.63
C ARG A 57 14.92 7.63 5.34
N TYR A 58 14.73 8.03 4.09
CA TYR A 58 13.76 9.07 3.71
C TYR A 58 12.45 8.53 3.12
N THR A 59 12.30 7.21 2.98
CA THR A 59 11.07 6.59 2.44
C THR A 59 10.54 5.47 3.34
N GLY A 60 9.34 4.99 3.04
CA GLY A 60 8.78 3.81 3.71
C GLY A 60 9.42 2.48 3.29
N ARG A 61 10.42 2.47 2.39
CA ARG A 61 11.00 1.23 1.80
C ARG A 61 11.47 0.23 2.83
N GLY A 62 12.09 0.69 3.93
CA GLY A 62 12.58 -0.19 5.00
C GLY A 62 11.50 -0.97 5.74
N ASN A 63 10.23 -0.55 5.64
CA ASN A 63 9.09 -1.18 6.31
C ASN A 63 7.97 -1.60 5.34
N LEU A 64 8.21 -1.52 4.02
CA LEU A 64 7.22 -1.86 3.00
C LEU A 64 7.51 -3.25 2.42
N VAL A 65 6.57 -4.18 2.59
CA VAL A 65 6.66 -5.55 2.05
C VAL A 65 5.59 -5.74 0.97
N ALA A 66 6.00 -6.21 -0.20
CA ALA A 66 5.08 -6.58 -1.27
C ALA A 66 4.70 -8.06 -1.18
N VAL A 67 3.39 -8.36 -1.12
CA VAL A 67 2.86 -9.71 -1.28
C VAL A 67 2.55 -9.92 -2.77
N VAL A 68 3.40 -10.70 -3.45
CA VAL A 68 3.32 -10.94 -4.90
C VAL A 68 2.89 -12.37 -5.18
N SER A 69 1.85 -12.52 -6.01
CA SER A 69 1.36 -13.81 -6.50
C SER A 69 0.77 -13.64 -7.90
N ASN A 70 0.92 -14.65 -8.74
CA ASN A 70 0.28 -14.74 -10.06
C ASN A 70 -1.09 -15.44 -10.01
N GLY A 71 -1.52 -15.92 -8.83
CA GLY A 71 -2.82 -16.56 -8.64
C GLY A 71 -2.93 -18.00 -9.14
N THR A 72 -1.82 -18.68 -9.43
CA THR A 72 -1.86 -20.09 -9.89
C THR A 72 -2.10 -21.10 -8.77
N ALA A 73 -1.98 -20.68 -7.51
CA ALA A 73 -2.24 -21.50 -6.33
C ALA A 73 -2.89 -20.65 -5.22
N VAL A 74 -4.19 -20.39 -5.34
CA VAL A 74 -4.96 -19.62 -4.35
C VAL A 74 -5.57 -20.58 -3.33
N LEU A 75 -5.02 -20.61 -2.12
CA LEU A 75 -5.47 -21.52 -1.05
C LEU A 75 -5.48 -22.98 -1.55
N GLY A 76 -6.58 -23.72 -1.34
CA GLY A 76 -6.84 -25.02 -1.94
C GLY A 76 -7.67 -24.97 -3.24
N LEU A 77 -7.87 -23.77 -3.82
CA LEU A 77 -8.74 -23.56 -4.98
C LEU A 77 -8.00 -23.68 -6.33
N GLY A 78 -6.68 -23.86 -6.30
CA GLY A 78 -5.85 -24.02 -7.48
C GLY A 78 -5.63 -22.71 -8.25
N ASN A 79 -5.61 -22.81 -9.58
CA ASN A 79 -5.33 -21.69 -10.47
C ASN A 79 -6.61 -20.90 -10.77
N LEU A 80 -6.77 -19.75 -10.09
CA LEU A 80 -7.88 -18.83 -10.33
C LEU A 80 -7.44 -17.55 -11.05
N GLY A 81 -6.14 -17.43 -11.35
CA GLY A 81 -5.56 -16.23 -11.94
C GLY A 81 -5.46 -15.03 -10.98
N PRO A 82 -4.87 -13.93 -11.45
CA PRO A 82 -4.43 -12.83 -10.59
C PRO A 82 -5.59 -12.02 -9.97
N LEU A 83 -6.73 -11.91 -10.66
CA LEU A 83 -7.87 -11.14 -10.17
C LEU A 83 -8.58 -11.84 -9.00
N ALA A 84 -8.82 -13.15 -9.12
CA ALA A 84 -9.46 -13.95 -8.08
C ALA A 84 -8.57 -14.14 -6.84
N ALA A 85 -7.26 -13.94 -6.96
CA ALA A 85 -6.32 -13.96 -5.85
C ALA A 85 -6.35 -12.68 -5.00
N LYS A 86 -6.92 -11.56 -5.49
CA LYS A 86 -6.85 -10.25 -4.81
C LYS A 86 -7.57 -10.12 -3.46
N PRO A 87 -8.63 -10.89 -3.16
CA PRO A 87 -9.21 -10.87 -1.82
C PRO A 87 -8.33 -11.49 -0.74
N ALA A 88 -7.33 -12.30 -1.10
CA ALA A 88 -6.35 -12.82 -0.14
C ALA A 88 -5.58 -11.65 0.48
#